data_AF-A0A2T4RXS3-F1
#
_entry.id   AF-A0A2T4RXS3-F1
#
_cell.length_a   1.000
_cell.length_b   1.000
_cell.length_c   1.000
_cell.angle_alpha   90.00
_cell.angle_beta   90.00
_cell.angle_gamma   90.00
#
_symmetry.space_group_name_H-M   'P 1'
#
loop_
_entity.id
_entity.type
_entity.pdbx_description
1 polymer ?
#
loop_
_entity_poly.entity_id
_entity_poly.type
_entity_poly.pdbx_seq_one_letter_code
_entity_poly.pdbx_strand_id
1 'polypeptide(L)'
;YGIYPSDYYQVIICAIDPMDNLENSQYVEERYQFVYTWLIHKLTDLDSRISVYSMPSNRRFAILLQSKHEYYLNYLKHIQQEYHEFFDSSISFGIGNRVTEFSQLSTSFMEANEAYESGLDKARKAFMN
;
A
#
# COMPACT_ATOMS: atom_id res chain seq x y z
N TYR A 1 -0.10 19.52 3.05
CA TYR A 1 -0.91 18.40 3.57
C TYR A 1 -1.73 17.88 2.39
N GLY A 2 -1.33 16.74 1.81
CA GLY A 2 -1.91 16.17 0.59
C GLY A 2 -3.31 15.57 0.79
N ILE A 3 -4.18 16.25 1.53
CA ILE A 3 -5.57 15.83 1.71
C ILE A 3 -6.46 16.95 1.17
N TYR A 4 -7.29 16.60 0.21
CA TYR A 4 -8.17 17.50 -0.51
C TYR A 4 -9.62 17.21 -0.12
N PRO A 5 -10.47 18.25 -0.03
CA PRO A 5 -11.91 18.05 0.06
C PRO A 5 -12.41 17.13 -1.06
N SER A 6 -13.11 16.09 -0.67
CA SER A 6 -13.66 15.06 -1.54
C SER A 6 -14.90 14.44 -0.88
N ASP A 7 -15.80 13.93 -1.70
CA ASP A 7 -16.88 13.02 -1.34
C ASP A 7 -16.47 11.54 -1.48
N TYR A 8 -15.18 11.30 -1.74
CA TYR A 8 -14.59 9.98 -1.88
C TYR A 8 -13.23 9.95 -1.19
N TYR A 9 -13.11 9.10 -0.17
CA TYR A 9 -11.83 8.70 0.39
C TYR A 9 -11.76 7.18 0.48
N GLN A 10 -10.59 6.63 0.20
CA GLN A 10 -10.31 5.23 0.43
C GLN A 10 -8.84 5.05 0.76
N VAL A 11 -8.57 4.32 1.83
CA VAL A 11 -7.20 4.00 2.24
C VAL A 11 -6.82 2.60 1.75
N ILE A 12 -5.61 2.50 1.23
CA ILE A 12 -4.95 1.25 0.89
C ILE A 12 -3.65 1.18 1.70
N ILE A 13 -3.42 0.07 2.36
CA ILE A 13 -2.14 -0.26 3.00
C ILE A 13 -1.32 -1.07 2.01
N CYS A 14 -0.07 -0.68 1.81
CA CYS A 14 0.92 -1.41 1.04
C CYS A 14 2.12 -1.73 1.93
N ALA A 15 2.70 -2.91 1.79
CA ALA A 15 4.01 -3.20 2.38
C ALA A 15 4.83 -4.13 1.47
N ILE A 16 6.15 -4.12 1.68
CA ILE A 16 7.07 -5.05 1.04
C ILE A 16 6.98 -6.37 1.78
N ASP A 17 6.74 -7.45 1.05
CA ASP A 17 6.68 -8.79 1.61
C ASP A 17 8.07 -9.19 2.12
N PRO A 18 8.18 -9.75 3.34
CA PRO A 18 9.46 -10.19 3.87
C PRO A 18 10.04 -11.32 3.02
N MET A 19 11.33 -11.28 2.75
CA MET A 19 12.06 -12.40 2.14
C MET A 19 12.57 -13.32 3.25
N ASP A 20 12.60 -14.64 3.01
CA ASP A 20 13.05 -15.66 3.98
C ASP A 20 14.55 -15.57 4.34
N ASN A 21 15.28 -14.66 3.69
CA ASN A 21 16.71 -14.50 3.84
C ASN A 21 17.04 -13.53 4.99
N LEU A 22 18.18 -13.73 5.66
CA LEU A 22 18.75 -12.77 6.59
C LEU A 22 19.13 -11.47 5.82
N GLU A 23 18.19 -10.55 5.72
CA GLU A 23 18.42 -9.26 5.06
C GLU A 23 19.22 -8.31 5.97
N ASN A 24 20.24 -7.67 5.41
CA ASN A 24 20.98 -6.61 6.09
C ASN A 24 20.04 -5.43 6.36
N SER A 25 19.96 -4.96 7.61
CA SER A 25 19.05 -3.89 8.02
C SER A 25 19.22 -2.58 7.23
N GLN A 26 20.44 -2.27 6.78
CA GLN A 26 20.69 -1.11 5.92
C GLN A 26 20.03 -1.28 4.54
N TYR A 27 20.15 -2.45 3.93
CA TYR A 27 19.54 -2.75 2.63
C TYR A 27 18.02 -2.71 2.69
N VAL A 28 17.43 -3.19 3.80
CA VAL A 28 15.98 -3.11 4.02
C VAL A 28 15.50 -1.67 4.06
N GLU A 29 16.27 -0.78 4.71
CA GLU A 29 15.92 0.64 4.80
C GLU A 29 16.07 1.36 3.45
N GLU A 30 17.17 1.11 2.73
CA GLU A 30 17.36 1.65 1.38
C GLU A 30 16.25 1.23 0.42
N ARG A 31 15.87 -0.06 0.46
CA ARG A 31 14.74 -0.58 -0.31
C ARG A 31 13.43 0.09 0.09
N TYR A 32 13.17 0.27 1.39
CA TYR A 32 11.96 0.94 1.87
C TYR A 32 11.85 2.38 1.34
N GLN A 33 12.94 3.16 1.39
CA GLN A 33 12.96 4.54 0.88
C GLN A 33 12.82 4.60 -0.64
N PHE A 34 13.48 3.68 -1.37
CA PHE A 34 13.33 3.59 -2.81
C PHE A 34 11.89 3.29 -3.20
N VAL A 35 11.30 2.26 -2.58
CA VAL A 35 9.94 1.81 -2.87
C VAL A 35 8.92 2.88 -2.54
N TYR A 36 9.12 3.64 -1.46
CA TYR A 36 8.30 4.81 -1.14
C TYR A 36 8.30 5.84 -2.27
N THR A 37 9.50 6.22 -2.74
CA THR A 37 9.66 7.21 -3.82
C THR A 37 9.06 6.70 -5.13
N TRP A 38 9.29 5.44 -5.45
CA TRP A 38 8.74 4.79 -6.63
C TRP A 38 7.20 4.72 -6.60
N LEU A 39 6.60 4.34 -5.46
CA LEU A 39 5.14 4.32 -5.26
C LEU A 39 4.53 5.70 -5.41
N ILE A 40 5.17 6.75 -4.87
CA ILE A 40 4.71 8.13 -5.06
C ILE A 40 4.61 8.43 -6.54
N HIS A 41 5.71 8.29 -7.30
CA HIS A 41 5.71 8.63 -8.72
C HIS A 41 4.65 7.83 -9.50
N LYS A 42 4.62 6.51 -9.33
CA LYS A 42 3.65 5.63 -10.02
C LYS A 42 2.20 6.03 -9.78
N LEU A 43 1.86 6.42 -8.56
CA LEU A 43 0.49 6.75 -8.20
C LEU A 43 0.12 8.21 -8.52
N THR A 44 1.06 9.16 -8.39
CA THR A 44 0.79 10.56 -8.74
C THR A 44 0.73 10.78 -10.25
N ASP A 45 1.44 9.98 -11.04
CA ASP A 45 1.32 9.96 -12.50
C ASP A 45 -0.06 9.45 -12.95
N LEU A 46 -0.67 8.56 -12.16
CA LEU A 46 -2.02 8.06 -12.40
C LEU A 46 -3.09 9.09 -12.01
N ASP A 47 -2.99 9.65 -10.79
CA ASP A 47 -3.82 10.75 -10.32
C ASP A 47 -3.06 11.57 -9.28
N SER A 48 -2.81 12.84 -9.61
CA SER A 48 -2.15 13.83 -8.76
C SER A 48 -2.81 14.05 -7.38
N ARG A 49 -4.06 13.61 -7.19
CA ARG A 49 -4.77 13.65 -5.91
C ARG A 49 -4.50 12.43 -5.04
N ILE A 50 -3.87 11.38 -5.55
CA ILE A 50 -3.42 10.26 -4.74
C ILE A 50 -2.27 10.73 -3.86
N SER A 51 -2.31 10.36 -2.58
CA SER A 51 -1.23 10.68 -1.64
C SER A 51 -0.70 9.42 -1.00
N VAL A 52 0.62 9.33 -0.90
CA VAL A 52 1.32 8.20 -0.28
C VAL A 52 2.05 8.70 0.95
N TYR A 53 1.89 7.99 2.07
CA TYR A 53 2.49 8.30 3.35
C TYR A 53 3.32 7.11 3.81
N SER A 54 4.60 7.34 4.13
CA SER A 54 5.45 6.34 4.76
C SER A 54 5.04 6.12 6.22
N MET A 55 4.97 4.86 6.64
CA MET A 55 4.81 4.43 8.04
C MET A 55 6.03 3.62 8.50
N PRO A 56 7.11 4.27 8.96
CA PRO A 56 8.37 3.58 9.27
C PRO A 56 8.25 2.56 10.41
N SER A 57 7.37 2.82 11.39
CA SER A 57 7.21 1.98 12.59
C SER A 57 6.81 0.53 12.29
N ASN A 58 6.10 0.30 11.20
CA ASN A 58 5.68 -1.02 10.76
C ASN A 58 6.07 -1.33 9.31
N ARG A 59 6.96 -0.50 8.72
CA ARG A 59 7.45 -0.60 7.33
C ARG A 59 6.32 -0.70 6.29
N ARG A 60 5.26 0.09 6.49
CA ARG A 60 4.12 0.17 5.56
C ARG A 60 4.09 1.50 4.84
N PHE A 61 3.21 1.57 3.85
CA PHE A 61 2.80 2.77 3.16
C PHE A 61 1.29 2.88 3.24
N ALA A 62 0.77 4.04 3.59
CA ALA A 62 -0.65 4.35 3.48
C ALA A 62 -0.87 5.15 2.19
N ILE A 63 -1.70 4.62 1.29
CA ILE A 63 -2.09 5.24 0.04
C ILE A 63 -3.51 5.75 0.22
N LEU A 64 -3.72 7.05 -0.01
CA LEU A 64 -5.00 7.72 0.09
C LEU A 64 -5.51 8.05 -1.31
N LEU A 65 -6.57 7.35 -1.72
CA LEU A 65 -7.37 7.72 -2.89
C LEU A 65 -8.39 8.78 -2.48
N GLN A 66 -8.46 9.87 -3.24
CA GLN A 66 -9.33 11.02 -2.96
C GLN A 66 -10.30 11.31 -4.11
N SER A 67 -10.38 10.38 -5.06
CA SER A 67 -11.30 10.39 -6.19
C SER A 67 -11.68 8.94 -6.51
N LYS A 68 -12.88 8.73 -7.07
CA LYS A 68 -13.33 7.38 -7.43
C LYS A 68 -12.56 6.92 -8.67
N HIS A 69 -11.87 5.79 -8.54
CA HIS A 69 -11.22 5.11 -9.66
C HIS A 69 -11.89 3.76 -9.89
N GLU A 70 -12.50 3.54 -11.06
CA GLU A 70 -13.23 2.28 -11.32
C GLU A 70 -12.30 1.07 -11.48
N TYR A 71 -11.05 1.29 -11.87
CA TYR A 71 -10.08 0.25 -12.18
C TYR A 71 -8.87 0.21 -11.23
N TYR A 72 -8.96 0.80 -10.03
CA TYR A 72 -7.82 0.87 -9.11
C TYR A 72 -7.24 -0.51 -8.75
N LEU A 73 -8.08 -1.55 -8.65
CA LEU A 73 -7.61 -2.91 -8.42
C LEU A 73 -6.70 -3.43 -9.55
N ASN A 74 -6.99 -3.06 -10.80
CA ASN A 74 -6.14 -3.41 -11.92
C ASN A 74 -4.81 -2.65 -11.86
N TYR A 75 -4.84 -1.37 -11.45
CA TYR A 75 -3.61 -0.61 -11.22
C TYR A 75 -2.76 -1.20 -10.10
N LEU A 76 -3.35 -1.60 -8.97
CA LEU A 76 -2.60 -2.25 -7.88
C LEU A 76 -1.95 -3.56 -8.32
N LYS A 77 -2.67 -4.39 -9.10
CA LYS A 77 -2.10 -5.62 -9.68
C LYS A 77 -0.96 -5.32 -10.65
N HIS A 78 -1.11 -4.29 -11.47
CA HIS A 78 -0.06 -3.87 -12.39
C HIS A 78 1.18 -3.37 -11.64
N ILE A 79 0.99 -2.54 -10.61
CA ILE A 79 2.07 -2.06 -9.73
C ILE A 79 2.77 -3.25 -9.06
N GLN A 80 2.03 -4.26 -8.59
CA GLN A 80 2.62 -5.48 -8.04
C GLN A 80 3.50 -6.23 -9.05
N GLN A 81 3.07 -6.30 -10.31
CA GLN A 81 3.83 -6.94 -11.39
C GLN A 81 5.08 -6.14 -11.75
N GLU A 82 4.95 -4.82 -11.95
CA GLU A 82 6.09 -3.94 -12.24
C GLU A 82 7.12 -3.95 -11.10
N TYR A 83 6.68 -4.07 -9.84
CA TYR A 83 7.59 -4.19 -8.70
C TYR A 83 8.58 -5.34 -8.89
N HIS A 84 8.10 -6.49 -9.40
CA HIS A 84 8.90 -7.69 -9.58
C HIS A 84 9.92 -7.57 -10.74
N GLU A 85 9.80 -6.54 -11.58
CA GLU A 85 10.82 -6.22 -12.60
C GLU A 85 12.08 -5.58 -11.98
N PHE A 86 11.95 -4.98 -10.79
CA PHE A 86 13.02 -4.27 -10.11
C PHE A 86 13.50 -4.96 -8.82
N PHE A 87 12.68 -5.84 -8.24
CA PHE A 87 12.92 -6.45 -6.94
C PHE A 87 12.58 -7.94 -6.91
N ASP A 88 13.41 -8.72 -6.22
CA ASP A 88 13.19 -10.16 -6.02
C ASP A 88 12.06 -10.47 -5.02
N SER A 89 11.58 -9.46 -4.28
CA SER A 89 10.44 -9.58 -3.37
C SER A 89 9.12 -9.28 -4.08
N SER A 90 8.03 -9.28 -3.30
CA SER A 90 6.71 -8.81 -3.71
C SER A 90 6.26 -7.66 -2.81
N ILE A 91 5.18 -6.99 -3.20
CA ILE A 91 4.42 -6.07 -2.36
C ILE A 91 2.99 -6.58 -2.21
N SER A 92 2.42 -6.39 -1.04
CA SER A 92 1.05 -6.79 -0.74
C SER A 92 0.18 -5.60 -0.35
N PHE A 93 -1.10 -5.69 -0.66
CA PHE A 93 -2.08 -4.62 -0.44
C PHE A 93 -3.22 -5.07 0.47
N GLY A 94 -3.59 -4.24 1.45
CA GLY A 94 -4.86 -4.30 2.17
C GLY A 94 -5.70 -3.08 1.82
N ILE A 95 -6.99 -3.30 1.55
CA ILE A 95 -7.87 -2.28 0.97
C ILE A 95 -9.01 -2.04 1.94
N GLY A 96 -9.13 -0.80 2.41
CA GLY A 96 -10.25 -0.36 3.25
C GLY A 96 -11.48 -0.06 2.41
N ASN A 97 -12.64 0.05 3.05
CA ASN A 97 -13.85 0.48 2.36
C ASN A 97 -13.76 1.97 2.02
N ARG A 98 -14.47 2.34 0.95
CA ARG A 98 -14.67 3.74 0.61
C ARG A 98 -15.51 4.43 1.69
N VAL A 99 -15.19 5.67 1.97
CA VAL A 99 -15.95 6.56 2.84
C VAL A 99 -16.17 7.90 2.14
N THR A 100 -17.20 8.62 2.54
CA THR A 100 -17.58 9.90 1.89
C THR A 100 -17.21 11.11 2.75
N GLU A 101 -16.97 10.89 4.05
CA GLU A 101 -16.62 11.95 4.99
C GLU A 101 -15.18 11.79 5.48
N PHE A 102 -14.47 12.91 5.62
CA PHE A 102 -13.10 12.92 6.13
C PHE A 102 -13.01 12.36 7.58
N SER A 103 -14.04 12.57 8.38
CA SER A 103 -14.18 12.02 9.75
C SER A 103 -14.10 10.49 9.80
N GLN A 104 -14.45 9.81 8.70
CA GLN A 104 -14.49 8.35 8.57
C GLN A 104 -13.18 7.78 8.00
N LEU A 105 -12.18 8.63 7.72
CA LEU A 105 -10.91 8.20 7.12
C LEU A 105 -10.17 7.19 8.00
N SER A 106 -10.27 7.34 9.33
CA SER A 106 -9.71 6.40 10.30
C SER A 106 -10.32 5.00 10.18
N THR A 107 -11.63 4.91 9.92
CA THR A 107 -12.32 3.63 9.70
C THR A 107 -11.77 2.93 8.46
N SER A 108 -11.67 3.64 7.33
CA SER A 108 -11.08 3.10 6.09
C SER A 108 -9.64 2.63 6.32
N PHE A 109 -8.85 3.39 7.09
CA PHE A 109 -7.48 3.01 7.45
C PHE A 109 -7.42 1.74 8.33
N MET A 110 -8.31 1.59 9.31
CA MET A 110 -8.36 0.39 10.15
C MET A 110 -8.71 -0.85 9.33
N GLU A 111 -9.75 -0.77 8.50
CA GLU A 111 -10.15 -1.87 7.61
C GLU A 111 -9.04 -2.25 6.63
N ALA A 112 -8.32 -1.27 6.08
CA ALA A 112 -7.20 -1.53 5.19
C ALA A 112 -6.07 -2.30 5.88
N ASN A 113 -5.77 -1.96 7.14
CA ASN A 113 -4.81 -2.71 7.94
C ASN A 113 -5.31 -4.12 8.24
N GLU A 114 -6.55 -4.28 8.70
CA GLU A 114 -7.14 -5.59 9.00
C GLU A 114 -7.14 -6.51 7.77
N ALA A 115 -7.48 -5.96 6.60
CA ALA A 115 -7.44 -6.68 5.33
C ALA A 115 -6.01 -7.14 4.97
N TYR A 116 -5.01 -6.27 5.18
CA TYR A 116 -3.60 -6.60 4.97
C TYR A 116 -3.13 -7.74 5.90
N GLU A 117 -3.37 -7.61 7.21
CA GLU A 117 -2.97 -8.63 8.20
C GLU A 117 -3.65 -9.98 7.94
N SER A 118 -4.95 -9.95 7.66
CA SER A 118 -5.72 -11.16 7.35
C SER A 118 -5.21 -11.86 6.09
N GLY A 119 -4.73 -11.09 5.10
CA GLY A 119 -4.09 -11.60 3.89
C GLY A 119 -2.77 -12.31 4.21
N LEU A 120 -1.92 -11.67 5.02
CA LEU A 120 -0.66 -12.26 5.48
C LEU A 120 -0.87 -13.56 6.26
N ASP A 121 -1.85 -13.59 7.17
CA ASP A 121 -2.14 -14.77 7.97
C ASP A 121 -2.62 -15.95 7.12
N LYS A 122 -3.41 -15.69 6.08
CA LYS A 122 -3.83 -16.72 5.11
C LYS A 122 -2.65 -17.24 4.31
N ALA A 123 -1.77 -16.37 3.83
CA ALA A 123 -0.57 -16.75 3.10
C ALA A 123 0.32 -17.65 3.97
N ARG A 124 0.64 -17.22 5.20
CA ARG A 124 1.42 -17.99 6.17
C ARG A 124 0.84 -19.38 6.43
N LYS A 125 -0.48 -19.47 6.66
CA LYS A 125 -1.15 -20.77 6.85
C LYS A 125 -1.09 -21.65 5.61
N ALA A 126 -1.13 -21.09 4.41
CA ALA A 126 -1.00 -21.85 3.16
C ALA A 126 0.44 -22.39 2.97
N PHE A 127 1.47 -21.65 3.37
CA PHE A 127 2.87 -22.12 3.31
C PHE A 127 3.19 -23.25 4.29
N MET A 128 2.43 -23.40 5.39
CA MET A 128 2.67 -24.41 6.42
C MET A 128 1.95 -25.76 6.17
N ASN A 129 1.11 -25.86 5.15
CA ASN A 129 0.36 -27.07 4.76
C ASN A 129 0.92 -27.68 3.47
#